data_AF-A0A7S0A0X1-F1
#
_entry.id   AF-A0A7S0A0X1-F1
#
_cell.length_a   1.000
_cell.length_b   1.000
_cell.length_c   1.000
_cell.angle_alpha   90.00
_cell.angle_beta   90.00
_cell.angle_gamma   90.00
#
_symmetry.space_group_name_H-M   'P 1'
#
loop_
_entity.id
_entity.type
_entity.pdbx_description
1 polymer ?
#
loop_
_entity_poly.entity_id
_entity_poly.type
_entity_poly.pdbx_seq_one_letter_code
_entity_poly.pdbx_strand_id
1 'polypeptide(L)'
;MGGFSHLHHNVSPEQQALLRNHNFSLRPLSTVGHLTLGGVIFLTWLPIIAFLFTVLILIQTDFRYFNEQEVTLIHAIGIVVLLAYPTIALGVLIFGIIATRVHSNIRWSAVVYWTWWPFFRLVMCCLAVVLGTALGNYLWYHQFLRYTQLQRLQAYQNIDPYRASGVRLQDAGIATFNRNATVDRLRTGCTTDGATYCIAPIVPNGKISLARDLFMVGVDCCACPGEFRCGDWNVPGELGGMRVVDDHDRQFYRVAAEKWSATYGPKLRHPIFLRWETEPLDALRELQERGRRLLALGLLAAPGLFYLLAVALNGLLGLLVELGHVAPVEVPAPTQGVGGQEWGPGTPKEPLQWGAAPPDPKYVCL
;
A
#
# COMPACT_ATOMS: atom_id res chain seq x y z
N MET A 1 -20.60 66.68 20.66
CA MET A 1 -21.90 66.23 20.11
C MET A 1 -21.95 66.69 18.66
N GLY A 2 -21.65 65.78 17.73
CA GLY A 2 -21.52 66.09 16.31
C GLY A 2 -21.64 64.82 15.46
N GLY A 3 -22.65 64.85 14.58
CA GLY A 3 -23.02 63.97 13.47
C GLY A 3 -22.25 62.71 13.15
N PHE A 4 -22.96 61.58 13.17
CA PHE A 4 -22.80 60.48 12.20
C PHE A 4 -24.13 59.70 12.11
N SER A 5 -25.13 60.31 11.48
CA SER A 5 -26.41 59.68 11.22
C SER A 5 -26.97 60.30 9.95
N HIS A 6 -26.52 59.80 8.79
CA HIS A 6 -27.22 59.87 7.49
C HIS A 6 -26.28 59.38 6.37
N LEU A 7 -26.05 58.06 6.30
CA LEU A 7 -25.55 57.38 5.10
C LEU A 7 -26.28 56.02 4.97
N HIS A 8 -27.61 56.03 5.05
CA HIS A 8 -28.43 54.93 4.51
C HIS A 8 -28.56 55.17 3.00
N HIS A 9 -27.49 54.86 2.28
CA HIS A 9 -27.49 54.84 0.83
C HIS A 9 -28.42 53.72 0.36
N ASN A 10 -29.31 54.03 -0.58
CA ASN A 10 -30.25 53.14 -1.28
C ASN A 10 -29.66 51.75 -1.58
N VAL A 11 -29.74 50.83 -0.63
CA VAL A 11 -29.55 49.40 -0.91
C VAL A 11 -30.89 48.94 -1.48
N SER A 12 -30.90 48.52 -2.75
CA SER A 12 -32.13 48.08 -3.38
C SER A 12 -32.73 46.92 -2.57
N PRO A 13 -34.07 46.77 -2.52
CA PRO A 13 -34.70 45.65 -1.83
C PRO A 13 -34.16 44.28 -2.30
N GLU A 14 -33.64 44.21 -3.53
CA GLU A 14 -32.93 43.04 -4.06
C GLU A 14 -31.57 42.79 -3.38
N GLN A 15 -30.77 43.84 -3.16
CA GLN A 15 -29.51 43.73 -2.42
C GLN A 15 -29.77 43.39 -0.94
N GLN A 16 -30.87 43.90 -0.36
CA GLN A 16 -31.32 43.48 0.98
C GLN A 16 -31.79 42.02 1.00
N ALA A 17 -32.43 41.51 -0.06
CA ALA A 17 -32.82 40.11 -0.16
C ALA A 17 -31.61 39.18 -0.34
N LEU A 18 -30.59 39.59 -1.10
CA LEU A 18 -29.31 38.89 -1.24
C LEU A 18 -28.50 38.88 0.06
N LEU A 19 -28.50 39.98 0.82
CA LEU A 19 -27.86 40.05 2.13
C LEU A 19 -28.63 39.26 3.20
N ARG A 20 -29.97 39.18 3.09
CA ARG A 20 -30.82 38.46 4.05
C ARG A 20 -30.78 36.95 3.80
N ASN A 21 -30.71 36.50 2.54
CA ASN A 21 -30.48 35.10 2.21
C ASN A 21 -29.00 34.75 2.34
N HIS A 22 -28.60 34.28 3.52
CA HIS A 22 -27.27 33.71 3.81
C HIS A 22 -27.01 32.37 3.09
N ASN A 23 -27.51 32.22 1.87
CA ASN A 23 -27.31 31.03 1.05
C ASN A 23 -25.98 31.17 0.32
N PHE A 24 -24.88 30.98 1.05
CA PHE A 24 -23.60 30.67 0.43
C PHE A 24 -23.76 29.33 -0.28
N SER A 25 -24.08 29.39 -1.57
CA SER A 25 -24.05 28.24 -2.48
C SER A 25 -22.64 27.68 -2.49
N LEU A 26 -22.42 26.57 -1.76
CA LEU A 26 -21.20 25.79 -1.89
C LEU A 26 -21.02 25.47 -3.37
N ARG A 27 -19.94 25.98 -3.99
CA ARG A 27 -19.66 25.73 -5.40
C ARG A 27 -19.43 24.22 -5.54
N PRO A 28 -20.13 23.51 -6.45
CA PRO A 28 -19.92 22.09 -6.64
C PRO A 28 -18.46 21.84 -7.04
N LEU A 29 -17.81 20.90 -6.34
CA LEU A 29 -16.40 20.53 -6.57
C LEU A 29 -16.15 19.99 -7.99
N SER A 30 -17.20 19.60 -8.70
CA SER A 30 -17.20 19.28 -10.13
C SER A 30 -18.56 19.62 -10.73
N THR A 31 -18.61 20.34 -11.85
CA THR A 31 -19.78 20.36 -12.73
C THR A 31 -19.90 18.98 -13.38
N VAL A 32 -21.06 18.34 -13.25
CA VAL A 32 -21.31 16.98 -13.79
C VAL A 32 -20.88 16.91 -15.25
N GLY A 33 -20.09 15.88 -15.59
CA GLY A 33 -19.65 15.60 -16.96
C GLY A 33 -18.36 16.30 -17.41
N HIS A 34 -17.85 17.31 -16.67
CA HIS A 34 -16.57 17.94 -16.99
C HIS A 34 -15.48 17.55 -15.99
N LEU A 35 -14.76 16.46 -16.30
CA LEU A 35 -13.54 16.10 -15.58
C LEU A 35 -12.39 16.98 -16.06
N THR A 36 -12.05 18.00 -15.27
CA THR A 36 -10.74 18.66 -15.44
C THR A 36 -9.67 17.74 -14.87
N LEU A 37 -8.53 17.62 -15.57
CA LEU A 37 -7.38 16.86 -15.09
C LEU A 37 -6.99 17.26 -13.65
N GLY A 38 -7.03 18.57 -13.36
CA GLY A 38 -6.75 19.11 -12.03
C GLY A 38 -7.71 18.62 -10.95
N GLY A 39 -9.01 18.44 -11.26
CA GLY A 39 -9.98 17.88 -10.32
C GLY A 39 -9.69 16.43 -9.94
N VAL A 40 -9.28 15.62 -10.92
CA VAL A 40 -8.90 14.21 -10.67
C VAL A 40 -7.64 14.11 -9.82
N ILE A 41 -6.65 14.96 -10.10
CA ILE A 41 -5.42 15.04 -9.29
C ILE A 41 -5.77 15.46 -7.85
N PHE A 42 -6.62 16.46 -7.67
CA PHE A 42 -7.06 16.94 -6.36
C PHE A 42 -7.85 15.88 -5.56
N LEU A 43 -8.52 14.95 -6.24
CA LEU A 43 -9.20 13.85 -5.56
C LEU A 43 -8.25 12.71 -5.18
N THR A 44 -7.28 12.39 -6.05
CA THR A 44 -6.45 11.19 -5.93
C THR A 44 -5.15 11.38 -5.17
N TRP A 45 -4.65 12.61 -4.97
CA TRP A 45 -3.38 12.83 -4.27
C TRP A 45 -3.37 12.27 -2.84
N LEU A 46 -4.46 12.41 -2.09
CA LEU A 46 -4.52 11.96 -0.69
C LEU A 46 -4.43 10.42 -0.55
N PRO A 47 -5.23 9.59 -1.25
CA PRO A 47 -5.06 8.14 -1.20
C PRO A 47 -3.69 7.69 -1.73
N ILE A 48 -3.12 8.37 -2.73
CA ILE A 48 -1.76 8.09 -3.21
C ILE A 48 -0.75 8.34 -2.09
N ILE A 49 -0.80 9.49 -1.41
CA ILE A 49 0.10 9.78 -0.27
C ILE A 49 -0.09 8.76 0.85
N ALA A 50 -1.33 8.36 1.16
CA ALA A 50 -1.60 7.36 2.19
C ALA A 50 -0.97 6.00 1.84
N PHE A 51 -1.12 5.56 0.59
CA PHE A 51 -0.46 4.34 0.11
C PHE A 51 1.07 4.46 0.20
N LEU A 52 1.65 5.53 -0.33
CA LEU A 52 3.10 5.74 -0.32
C LEU A 52 3.66 5.78 1.11
N PHE A 53 2.99 6.50 2.01
CA PHE A 53 3.35 6.58 3.42
C PHE A 53 3.37 5.19 4.08
N THR A 54 2.30 4.41 3.92
CA THR A 54 2.19 3.06 4.52
C THR A 54 3.29 2.13 4.02
N VAL A 55 3.51 2.08 2.70
CA VAL A 55 4.51 1.21 2.08
C VAL A 55 5.92 1.62 2.47
N LEU A 56 6.25 2.92 2.42
CA LEU A 56 7.60 3.41 2.72
C LEU A 56 7.98 3.17 4.18
N ILE A 57 7.07 3.38 5.13
CA ILE A 57 7.34 3.10 6.55
C ILE A 57 7.57 1.62 6.80
N LEU A 58 6.72 0.75 6.23
CA LEU A 58 6.82 -0.69 6.44
C LEU A 58 8.06 -1.31 5.78
N ILE A 59 8.69 -0.61 4.84
CA ILE A 59 9.89 -1.08 4.12
C ILE A 59 11.20 -0.57 4.72
N GLN A 60 11.17 0.35 5.70
CA GLN A 60 12.39 0.82 6.38
C GLN A 60 13.11 -0.34 7.10
N THR A 61 14.04 -1.00 6.42
CA THR A 61 14.55 -2.31 6.84
C THR A 61 15.34 -2.26 8.12
N ASP A 62 16.23 -1.27 8.25
CA ASP A 62 17.10 -1.17 9.42
C ASP A 62 16.31 -0.81 10.67
N PHE A 63 15.42 0.17 10.58
CA PHE A 63 14.64 0.62 11.72
C PHE A 63 13.58 -0.41 12.14
N ARG A 64 12.88 -1.03 11.17
CA ARG A 64 11.86 -2.07 11.44
C ARG A 64 12.45 -3.34 12.04
N TYR A 65 13.67 -3.73 11.65
CA TYR A 65 14.32 -4.92 12.18
C TYR A 65 14.58 -4.82 13.69
N PHE A 66 15.00 -3.64 14.17
CA PHE A 66 15.32 -3.44 15.58
C PHE A 66 14.11 -3.00 16.43
N ASN A 67 13.21 -2.21 15.85
CA ASN A 67 12.12 -1.55 16.58
C ASN A 67 10.77 -1.75 15.88
N GLU A 68 10.33 -3.01 15.73
CA GLU A 68 9.06 -3.33 15.06
C GLU A 68 7.85 -2.64 15.72
N GLN A 69 7.86 -2.51 17.05
CA GLN A 69 6.79 -1.83 17.80
C GLN A 69 6.73 -0.33 17.49
N GLU A 70 7.88 0.35 17.44
CA GLU A 70 7.96 1.78 17.12
C GLU A 70 7.51 2.06 15.67
N VAL A 71 7.91 1.21 14.72
CA VAL A 71 7.45 1.31 13.33
C VAL A 71 5.94 1.15 13.24
N THR A 72 5.38 0.19 13.97
CA THR A 72 3.93 -0.04 14.01
C THR A 72 3.19 1.14 14.63
N LEU A 73 3.75 1.76 15.68
CA LEU A 73 3.20 2.95 16.31
C LEU A 73 3.23 4.16 15.37
N ILE A 74 4.36 4.45 14.73
CA ILE A 74 4.49 5.55 13.76
C ILE A 74 3.53 5.34 12.58
N HIS A 75 3.41 4.11 12.10
CA HIS A 75 2.47 3.74 11.05
C HIS A 75 1.02 4.01 11.48
N ALA A 76 0.62 3.58 12.68
CA ALA A 76 -0.73 3.79 13.21
C ALA A 76 -1.04 5.29 13.39
N ILE A 77 -0.12 6.06 13.98
CA ILE A 77 -0.27 7.51 14.17
C ILE A 77 -0.43 8.19 12.81
N GLY A 78 0.39 7.86 11.83
CA GLY A 78 0.31 8.46 10.51
C GLY A 78 -0.98 8.11 9.75
N ILE A 79 -1.49 6.88 9.89
CA ILE A 79 -2.81 6.51 9.36
C ILE A 79 -3.90 7.39 9.97
N VAL A 80 -3.89 7.56 11.30
CA VAL A 80 -4.88 8.41 11.99
C VAL A 80 -4.81 9.84 11.48
N VAL A 81 -3.61 10.42 11.35
CA VAL A 81 -3.41 11.78 10.83
C VAL A 81 -3.89 11.93 9.40
N LEU A 82 -3.54 10.99 8.50
CA LEU A 82 -3.92 11.04 7.09
C LEU A 82 -5.43 10.83 6.86
N LEU A 83 -6.08 10.00 7.70
CA LEU A 83 -7.52 9.76 7.64
C LEU A 83 -8.33 10.81 8.40
N ALA A 84 -7.72 11.64 9.26
CA ALA A 84 -8.43 12.68 10.00
C ALA A 84 -9.14 13.69 9.06
N TYR A 85 -8.46 14.15 8.01
CA TYR A 85 -9.05 15.10 7.07
C TYR A 85 -10.32 14.57 6.36
N PRO A 86 -10.31 13.42 5.66
CA PRO A 86 -11.50 12.93 4.98
C PRO A 86 -12.60 12.49 5.97
N THR A 87 -12.26 12.02 7.17
CA THR A 87 -13.24 11.67 8.20
C THR A 87 -13.93 12.90 8.78
N ILE A 88 -13.20 13.95 9.11
CA ILE A 88 -13.77 15.22 9.59
C ILE A 88 -14.64 15.86 8.50
N ALA A 89 -14.17 15.88 7.25
CA ALA A 89 -14.94 16.44 6.13
C ALA A 89 -16.28 15.71 5.93
N LEU A 90 -16.27 14.37 5.98
CA LEU A 90 -17.49 13.57 5.90
C LEU A 90 -18.38 13.79 7.13
N GLY A 91 -17.79 13.87 8.33
CA GLY A 91 -18.52 14.11 9.59
C GLY A 91 -19.25 15.46 9.60
N VAL A 92 -18.59 16.53 9.14
CA VAL A 92 -19.21 17.87 9.02
C VAL A 92 -20.37 17.84 8.01
N LEU A 93 -20.22 17.12 6.89
CA LEU A 93 -21.29 17.00 5.91
C LEU A 93 -22.49 16.20 6.44
N ILE A 94 -22.24 15.07 7.12
CA ILE A 94 -23.30 14.27 7.75
C ILE A 94 -24.03 15.10 8.81
N PHE A 95 -23.29 15.84 9.64
CA PHE A 95 -23.88 16.74 10.63
C PHE A 95 -24.76 17.82 9.98
N GLY A 96 -24.28 18.44 8.90
CA GLY A 96 -25.06 19.41 8.13
C GLY A 96 -26.35 18.82 7.58
N ILE A 97 -26.29 17.61 7.00
CA ILE A 97 -27.46 16.89 6.49
C ILE A 97 -28.48 16.61 7.60
N ILE A 98 -28.02 16.16 8.77
CA ILE A 98 -28.88 15.91 9.93
C ILE A 98 -29.54 17.20 10.41
N ALA A 99 -28.75 18.28 10.57
CA ALA A 99 -29.26 19.57 11.03
C ALA A 99 -30.31 20.15 10.07
N THR A 100 -30.06 20.08 8.76
CA THR A 100 -31.02 20.50 7.74
C THR A 100 -32.26 19.59 7.74
N ARG A 101 -32.11 18.28 8.03
CA ARG A 101 -33.23 17.32 8.01
C ARG A 101 -34.23 17.58 9.12
N VAL A 102 -33.75 18.07 10.26
CA VAL A 102 -34.57 18.46 11.41
C VAL A 102 -35.39 19.72 11.11
N HIS A 103 -34.85 20.66 10.33
CA HIS A 103 -35.48 21.96 10.08
C HIS A 103 -36.24 22.05 8.75
N SER A 104 -35.96 21.17 7.79
CA SER A 104 -36.52 21.24 6.44
C SER A 104 -36.64 19.85 5.78
N ASN A 105 -37.54 19.74 4.79
CA ASN A 105 -37.66 18.54 3.96
C ASN A 105 -36.57 18.54 2.88
N ILE A 106 -35.59 17.65 3.04
CA ILE A 106 -34.46 17.52 2.12
C ILE A 106 -34.81 16.61 0.93
N ARG A 107 -34.40 17.00 -0.28
CA ARG A 107 -34.41 16.12 -1.46
C ARG A 107 -33.20 15.17 -1.42
N TRP A 108 -33.44 13.88 -1.28
CA TRP A 108 -32.38 12.85 -1.17
C TRP A 108 -31.44 12.81 -2.39
N SER A 109 -31.92 13.11 -3.59
CA SER A 109 -31.11 13.16 -4.81
C SER A 109 -29.97 14.18 -4.71
N ALA A 110 -30.20 15.32 -4.05
CA ALA A 110 -29.17 16.31 -3.78
C ALA A 110 -28.19 15.84 -2.71
N VAL A 111 -28.67 15.16 -1.67
CA VAL A 111 -27.79 14.62 -0.61
C VAL A 111 -26.77 13.66 -1.19
N VAL A 112 -27.21 12.71 -2.03
CA VAL A 112 -26.34 11.73 -2.68
C VAL A 112 -25.30 12.45 -3.56
N TYR A 113 -25.72 13.47 -4.30
CA TYR A 113 -24.83 14.27 -5.15
C TYR A 113 -23.67 14.90 -4.37
N TRP A 114 -23.99 15.59 -3.27
CA TRP A 114 -22.99 16.33 -2.48
C TRP A 114 -22.14 15.42 -1.59
N THR A 115 -22.66 14.25 -1.19
CA THR A 115 -21.92 13.29 -0.34
C THR A 115 -21.03 12.34 -1.13
N TRP A 116 -21.26 12.19 -2.44
CA TRP A 116 -20.54 11.26 -3.31
C TRP A 116 -19.01 11.34 -3.18
N TRP A 117 -18.43 12.51 -3.49
CA TRP A 117 -16.98 12.66 -3.52
C TRP A 117 -16.30 12.54 -2.14
N PRO A 118 -16.80 13.20 -1.08
CA PRO A 118 -16.28 13.02 0.28
C PRO A 118 -16.32 11.56 0.75
N PHE A 119 -17.41 10.85 0.47
CA PHE A 119 -17.56 9.45 0.81
C PHE A 119 -16.53 8.57 0.09
N PHE A 120 -16.49 8.64 -1.25
CA PHE A 120 -15.56 7.81 -2.02
C PHE A 120 -14.10 8.19 -1.79
N ARG A 121 -13.79 9.45 -1.46
CA ARG A 121 -12.44 9.85 -1.05
C ARG A 121 -12.00 9.13 0.22
N LEU A 122 -12.87 9.04 1.23
CA LEU A 122 -12.59 8.28 2.44
C LEU A 122 -12.39 6.79 2.12
N VAL A 123 -13.29 6.20 1.32
CA VAL A 123 -13.20 4.79 0.91
C VAL A 123 -11.89 4.50 0.17
N MET A 124 -11.48 5.35 -0.76
CA MET A 124 -10.20 5.20 -1.47
C MET A 124 -9.00 5.32 -0.53
N CYS A 125 -9.04 6.21 0.46
CA CYS A 125 -7.96 6.33 1.44
C CYS A 125 -7.88 5.08 2.34
N CYS A 126 -9.03 4.54 2.79
CA CYS A 126 -9.06 3.29 3.54
C CYS A 126 -8.53 2.12 2.69
N LEU A 127 -8.94 2.02 1.43
CA LEU A 127 -8.45 1.01 0.50
C LEU A 127 -6.92 1.14 0.27
N ALA A 128 -6.42 2.37 0.12
CA ALA A 128 -4.99 2.66 0.00
C ALA A 128 -4.20 2.17 1.21
N VAL A 129 -4.69 2.42 2.43
CA VAL A 129 -4.06 1.95 3.66
C VAL A 129 -4.05 0.42 3.74
N VAL A 130 -5.17 -0.24 3.41
CA VAL A 130 -5.26 -1.71 3.44
C VAL A 130 -4.30 -2.33 2.43
N LEU A 131 -4.31 -1.86 1.18
CA LEU A 131 -3.44 -2.38 0.12
C LEU A 131 -1.96 -2.11 0.42
N GLY A 132 -1.64 -0.90 0.89
CA GLY A 132 -0.27 -0.55 1.25
C GLY A 132 0.25 -1.34 2.46
N THR A 133 -0.59 -1.57 3.46
CA THR A 133 -0.26 -2.41 4.63
C THR A 133 -0.04 -3.86 4.22
N ALA A 134 -0.94 -4.43 3.40
CA ALA A 134 -0.83 -5.80 2.90
C ALA A 134 0.46 -5.99 2.08
N LEU A 135 0.72 -5.09 1.13
CA LEU A 135 1.93 -5.11 0.30
C LEU A 135 3.20 -4.94 1.14
N GLY A 136 3.22 -3.95 2.03
CA GLY A 136 4.37 -3.65 2.89
C GLY A 136 4.72 -4.83 3.82
N ASN A 137 3.72 -5.46 4.43
CA ASN A 137 3.92 -6.65 5.27
C ASN A 137 4.36 -7.86 4.44
N TYR A 138 3.74 -8.08 3.27
CA TYR A 138 4.14 -9.16 2.37
C TYR A 138 5.61 -9.02 1.96
N LEU A 139 6.04 -7.83 1.51
CA LEU A 139 7.42 -7.55 1.14
C LEU A 139 8.38 -7.74 2.32
N TRP A 140 7.98 -7.30 3.51
CA TRP A 140 8.79 -7.46 4.72
C TRP A 140 9.03 -8.92 5.06
N TYR A 141 7.98 -9.69 5.34
CA TYR A 141 8.13 -11.07 5.84
C TYR A 141 8.67 -12.04 4.79
N HIS A 142 8.33 -11.86 3.50
CA HIS A 142 8.76 -12.79 2.45
C HIS A 142 10.09 -12.45 1.80
N GLN A 143 10.51 -11.17 1.77
CA GLN A 143 11.72 -10.75 1.07
C GLN A 143 12.71 -10.06 2.02
N PHE A 144 12.36 -8.90 2.57
CA PHE A 144 13.33 -8.04 3.26
C PHE A 144 13.80 -8.58 4.61
N LEU A 145 12.93 -9.19 5.42
CA LEU A 145 13.31 -9.74 6.73
C LEU A 145 14.37 -10.83 6.57
N ARG A 146 14.13 -11.79 5.66
CA ARG A 146 15.06 -12.88 5.36
C ARG A 146 16.39 -12.34 4.82
N TYR A 147 16.33 -11.39 3.89
CA TYR A 147 17.51 -10.73 3.36
C TYR A 147 18.33 -10.04 4.47
N THR A 148 17.69 -9.23 5.32
CA THR A 148 18.37 -8.51 6.41
C THR A 148 18.96 -9.46 7.46
N GLN A 149 18.28 -10.56 7.81
CA GLN A 149 18.82 -11.58 8.71
C GLN A 149 20.07 -12.25 8.13
N LEU A 150 20.03 -12.64 6.85
CA LEU A 150 21.17 -13.29 6.18
C LEU A 150 22.34 -12.33 5.95
N GLN A 151 22.06 -11.08 5.58
CA GLN A 151 23.09 -10.05 5.33
C GLN A 151 23.88 -9.70 6.59
N ARG A 152 23.27 -9.80 7.78
CA ARG A 152 23.92 -9.53 9.07
C ARG A 152 24.81 -10.67 9.55
N LEU A 153 24.73 -11.84 8.92
CA LEU A 153 25.52 -13.01 9.23
C LEU A 153 26.77 -13.08 8.34
N GLN A 154 27.78 -13.84 8.77
CA GLN A 154 29.05 -13.98 8.04
C GLN A 154 28.91 -14.91 6.83
N ALA A 155 29.65 -14.61 5.77
CA ALA A 155 29.80 -15.48 4.61
C ALA A 155 31.14 -16.21 4.69
N TYR A 156 31.10 -17.54 4.75
CA TYR A 156 32.29 -18.38 4.78
C TYR A 156 32.43 -19.15 3.47
N GLN A 157 33.68 -19.27 3.00
CA GLN A 157 33.99 -19.97 1.77
C GLN A 157 35.00 -21.10 2.00
N ASN A 158 35.00 -22.08 1.09
CA ASN A 158 35.93 -23.20 1.08
C ASN A 158 35.97 -23.97 2.41
N ILE A 159 34.79 -24.17 3.02
CA ILE A 159 34.66 -24.85 4.31
C ILE A 159 34.96 -26.33 4.13
N ASP A 160 35.84 -26.87 4.99
CA ASP A 160 36.09 -28.30 5.10
C ASP A 160 35.16 -28.92 6.16
N PRO A 161 34.18 -29.76 5.78
CA PRO A 161 33.24 -30.37 6.72
C PRO A 161 33.91 -31.38 7.66
N TYR A 162 35.17 -31.77 7.42
CA TYR A 162 35.94 -32.57 8.38
C TYR A 162 36.47 -31.73 9.55
N ARG A 163 36.80 -30.46 9.33
CA ARG A 163 37.41 -29.55 10.33
C ARG A 163 36.42 -28.55 10.92
N ALA A 164 35.36 -28.22 10.19
CA ALA A 164 34.35 -27.28 10.62
C ALA A 164 33.32 -27.96 11.52
N SER A 165 33.15 -27.43 12.73
CA SER A 165 32.05 -27.79 13.63
C SER A 165 30.94 -26.75 13.54
N GLY A 166 29.71 -27.11 13.92
CA GLY A 166 28.61 -26.17 13.95
C GLY A 166 28.83 -25.01 14.91
N VAL A 167 29.62 -25.23 15.97
CA VAL A 167 30.08 -24.17 16.91
C VAL A 167 30.85 -23.07 16.20
N ARG A 168 31.73 -23.41 15.25
CA ARG A 168 32.54 -22.43 14.51
C ARG A 168 31.75 -21.67 13.45
N LEU A 169 30.55 -22.13 13.11
CA LEU A 169 29.70 -21.57 12.06
C LEU A 169 28.38 -21.05 12.62
N GLN A 170 28.35 -20.71 13.92
CA GLN A 170 27.12 -20.22 14.57
C GLN A 170 26.65 -18.87 14.05
N ASP A 171 27.54 -18.06 13.49
CA ASP A 171 27.30 -16.77 12.84
C ASP A 171 27.32 -16.86 11.30
N ALA A 172 27.47 -18.06 10.73
CA ALA A 172 27.44 -18.25 9.28
C ALA A 172 26.02 -18.09 8.75
N GLY A 173 25.84 -17.17 7.80
CA GLY A 173 24.60 -16.98 7.03
C GLY A 173 24.70 -17.59 5.65
N ILE A 174 25.90 -17.56 5.07
CA ILE A 174 26.23 -18.17 3.79
C ILE A 174 27.45 -19.06 3.99
N ALA A 175 27.39 -20.27 3.45
CA ALA A 175 28.47 -21.23 3.50
C ALA A 175 28.69 -21.84 2.11
N THR A 176 29.90 -21.73 1.57
CA THR A 176 30.35 -22.56 0.44
C THR A 176 31.39 -23.55 0.91
N PHE A 177 31.24 -24.79 0.47
CA PHE A 177 32.06 -25.91 0.91
C PHE A 177 33.13 -26.24 -0.13
N ASN A 178 34.21 -26.87 0.33
CA ASN A 178 35.24 -27.37 -0.57
C ASN A 178 34.74 -28.54 -1.43
N ARG A 179 35.49 -28.90 -2.47
CA ARG A 179 35.14 -30.00 -3.40
C ARG A 179 35.08 -31.39 -2.75
N ASN A 180 35.63 -31.53 -1.55
CA ASN A 180 35.60 -32.78 -0.79
C ASN A 180 34.29 -32.93 0.00
N ALA A 181 33.47 -31.87 0.09
CA ALA A 181 32.17 -31.91 0.72
C ALA A 181 31.12 -32.46 -0.24
N THR A 182 30.28 -33.35 0.27
CA THR A 182 29.16 -33.93 -0.46
C THR A 182 27.96 -34.00 0.48
N VAL A 183 26.74 -33.98 -0.06
CA VAL A 183 25.53 -34.23 0.74
C VAL A 183 25.26 -35.73 0.72
N ASP A 184 25.11 -36.35 1.89
CA ASP A 184 24.69 -37.74 1.94
C ASP A 184 23.18 -37.86 1.81
N ARG A 185 22.77 -38.10 0.57
CA ARG A 185 21.35 -38.12 0.19
C ARG A 185 20.66 -39.44 0.55
N LEU A 186 21.38 -40.48 0.95
CA LEU A 186 20.81 -41.79 1.29
C LEU A 186 20.55 -41.95 2.78
N ARG A 187 21.33 -41.26 3.63
CA ARG A 187 21.18 -41.27 5.09
C ARG A 187 20.47 -40.00 5.55
N THR A 188 19.21 -39.87 5.16
CA THR A 188 18.36 -38.72 5.47
C THR A 188 17.66 -38.86 6.82
N GLY A 189 17.23 -37.73 7.36
CA GLY A 189 16.32 -37.67 8.50
C GLY A 189 15.15 -36.76 8.19
N CYS A 190 14.01 -36.99 8.84
CA CYS A 190 12.90 -36.03 8.77
C CYS A 190 11.98 -36.09 9.97
N THR A 191 11.10 -35.09 10.04
CA THR A 191 9.96 -35.06 10.92
C THR A 191 8.76 -34.50 10.15
N THR A 192 7.56 -34.97 10.47
CA THR A 192 6.32 -34.55 9.81
C THR A 192 5.45 -33.76 10.80
N ASP A 193 4.99 -32.59 10.37
CA ASP A 193 3.97 -31.78 11.07
C ASP A 193 3.25 -30.90 10.04
N GLY A 194 2.19 -31.43 9.44
CA GLY A 194 1.53 -30.85 8.26
C GLY A 194 2.37 -30.97 6.97
N ALA A 195 3.64 -30.58 7.03
CA ALA A 195 4.67 -30.74 6.01
C ALA A 195 5.82 -31.64 6.49
N THR A 196 6.58 -32.18 5.56
CA THR A 196 7.73 -33.06 5.82
C THR A 196 9.03 -32.25 5.85
N TYR A 197 9.59 -32.07 7.04
CA TYR A 197 10.86 -31.36 7.24
C TYR A 197 12.03 -32.32 7.05
N CYS A 198 12.76 -32.14 5.95
CA CYS A 198 13.82 -33.02 5.49
C CYS A 198 15.20 -32.48 5.88
N ILE A 199 16.09 -33.37 6.28
CA ILE A 199 17.50 -33.07 6.50
C ILE A 199 18.40 -34.13 5.83
N ALA A 200 19.57 -33.69 5.40
CA ALA A 200 20.65 -34.55 4.92
C ALA A 200 22.00 -34.02 5.42
N PRO A 201 22.87 -34.88 6.00
CA PRO A 201 24.13 -34.43 6.56
C PRO A 201 25.12 -34.07 5.44
N ILE A 202 25.97 -33.07 5.70
CA ILE A 202 27.09 -32.70 4.83
C ILE A 202 28.31 -33.50 5.27
N VAL A 203 28.95 -34.18 4.32
CA VAL A 203 29.91 -35.25 4.57
C VAL A 203 31.22 -35.04 3.79
N PRO A 204 32.40 -35.10 4.43
CA PRO A 204 33.67 -35.22 3.71
C PRO A 204 33.79 -36.57 3.01
N ASN A 205 34.07 -36.54 1.71
CA ASN A 205 34.37 -37.70 0.86
C ASN A 205 33.33 -38.84 0.96
N GLY A 206 32.03 -38.53 1.06
CA GLY A 206 30.94 -39.50 1.10
C GLY A 206 30.85 -40.39 2.36
N LYS A 207 31.78 -40.28 3.30
CA LYS A 207 31.82 -41.13 4.51
C LYS A 207 31.15 -40.44 5.67
N ILE A 208 30.63 -41.17 6.67
CA ILE A 208 30.24 -40.58 7.98
C ILE A 208 31.44 -40.53 8.93
N SER A 209 31.65 -39.40 9.60
CA SER A 209 32.75 -39.13 10.54
C SER A 209 32.16 -38.64 11.87
N LEU A 210 32.96 -38.69 12.94
CA LEU A 210 32.50 -38.28 14.26
C LEU A 210 32.21 -36.78 14.32
N ALA A 211 31.01 -36.44 14.82
CA ALA A 211 30.47 -35.10 15.05
C ALA A 211 30.19 -34.28 13.78
N ARG A 212 28.95 -34.37 13.28
CA ARG A 212 28.47 -33.59 12.14
C ARG A 212 27.26 -32.80 12.53
N ASP A 213 27.51 -31.52 12.69
CA ASP A 213 26.50 -30.54 12.99
C ASP A 213 25.99 -29.86 11.70
N LEU A 214 26.49 -30.21 10.51
CA LEU A 214 26.17 -29.49 9.27
C LEU A 214 25.17 -30.28 8.43
N PHE A 215 24.02 -29.68 8.14
CA PHE A 215 22.92 -30.30 7.41
C PHE A 215 22.41 -29.41 6.29
N MET A 216 22.16 -30.02 5.14
CA MET A 216 21.27 -29.47 4.12
C MET A 216 19.83 -29.80 4.49
N VAL A 217 18.92 -28.86 4.32
CA VAL A 217 17.53 -28.99 4.73
C VAL A 217 16.55 -28.49 3.68
N GLY A 218 15.30 -28.93 3.78
CA GLY A 218 14.19 -28.47 2.97
C GLY A 218 12.86 -29.06 3.42
N VAL A 219 11.78 -28.64 2.76
CA VAL A 219 10.40 -29.06 3.08
C VAL A 219 9.83 -29.83 1.89
N ASP A 220 9.17 -30.96 2.17
CA ASP A 220 8.45 -31.82 1.21
C ASP A 220 9.28 -32.30 0.00
N CYS A 221 10.56 -32.57 0.24
CA CYS A 221 11.54 -32.90 -0.80
C CYS A 221 12.41 -34.12 -0.48
N CYS A 222 11.95 -35.00 0.42
CA CYS A 222 12.57 -36.27 0.73
C CYS A 222 11.51 -37.36 0.96
N ALA A 223 11.87 -38.61 0.67
CA ALA A 223 11.17 -39.78 1.19
C ALA A 223 11.88 -40.24 2.47
N CYS A 224 11.14 -40.64 3.51
CA CYS A 224 11.72 -41.03 4.80
C CYS A 224 11.32 -42.45 5.24
N PRO A 225 12.27 -43.39 5.28
CA PRO A 225 13.64 -43.30 4.78
C PRO A 225 13.69 -43.23 3.24
N GLY A 226 14.71 -42.58 2.67
CA GLY A 226 14.80 -42.39 1.23
C GLY A 226 15.72 -41.24 0.82
N GLU A 227 15.67 -40.91 -0.48
CA GLU A 227 16.61 -39.98 -1.12
C GLU A 227 16.25 -38.51 -0.84
N PHE A 228 17.25 -37.69 -0.47
CA PHE A 228 17.11 -36.24 -0.34
C PHE A 228 17.16 -35.54 -1.70
N ARG A 229 16.16 -34.69 -2.00
CA ARG A 229 16.02 -33.98 -3.28
C ARG A 229 15.62 -32.50 -3.10
N CYS A 230 16.10 -31.86 -2.03
CA CYS A 230 15.81 -30.45 -1.76
C CYS A 230 16.83 -29.51 -2.40
N GLY A 231 16.36 -28.31 -2.81
CA GLY A 231 17.21 -27.27 -3.39
C GLY A 231 17.88 -27.70 -4.69
N ASP A 232 19.12 -27.27 -4.88
CA ASP A 232 19.92 -27.50 -6.08
C ASP A 232 20.53 -28.91 -6.20
N TRP A 233 19.83 -29.93 -5.72
CA TRP A 233 20.35 -31.31 -5.64
C TRP A 233 20.78 -31.90 -7.00
N ASN A 234 20.18 -31.42 -8.10
CA ASN A 234 20.43 -31.87 -9.47
C ASN A 234 21.18 -30.83 -10.32
N VAL A 235 21.58 -29.71 -9.74
CA VAL A 235 22.34 -28.66 -10.44
C VAL A 235 23.82 -28.95 -10.25
N PRO A 236 24.62 -29.01 -11.34
CA PRO A 236 26.06 -29.18 -11.21
C PRO A 236 26.69 -27.88 -10.68
N GLY A 237 27.53 -27.98 -9.66
CA GLY A 237 28.30 -26.84 -9.16
C GLY A 237 28.94 -27.11 -7.80
N GLU A 238 29.45 -26.05 -7.17
CA GLU A 238 30.00 -26.13 -5.82
C GLU A 238 28.89 -26.31 -4.79
N LEU A 239 29.17 -27.07 -3.73
CA LEU A 239 28.21 -27.25 -2.65
C LEU A 239 28.13 -25.96 -1.86
N GLY A 240 27.01 -25.25 -1.98
CA GLY A 240 26.70 -24.06 -1.20
C GLY A 240 25.41 -24.22 -0.40
N GLY A 241 25.25 -23.33 0.56
CA GLY A 241 23.96 -23.20 1.22
C GLY A 241 23.79 -21.89 1.97
N MET A 242 22.52 -21.49 2.06
CA MET A 242 22.09 -20.35 2.87
C MET A 242 21.47 -20.83 4.16
N ARG A 243 21.76 -20.16 5.26
CA ARG A 243 21.20 -20.53 6.56
C ARG A 243 19.68 -20.40 6.61
N VAL A 244 19.03 -21.38 7.22
CA VAL A 244 17.64 -21.22 7.62
C VAL A 244 17.60 -20.29 8.83
N VAL A 245 16.96 -19.13 8.64
CA VAL A 245 16.76 -18.09 9.66
C VAL A 245 15.37 -18.14 10.31
N ASP A 246 14.44 -18.89 9.72
CA ASP A 246 13.08 -19.04 10.24
C ASP A 246 13.08 -19.93 11.49
N ASP A 247 12.68 -19.38 12.64
CA ASP A 247 12.75 -20.07 13.92
C ASP A 247 11.73 -21.21 14.04
N HIS A 248 10.60 -21.13 13.34
CA HIS A 248 9.59 -22.17 13.33
C HIS A 248 10.14 -23.42 12.62
N ASP A 249 10.64 -23.26 11.39
CA ASP A 249 11.21 -24.37 10.61
C ASP A 249 12.45 -24.97 11.31
N ARG A 250 13.28 -24.13 11.93
CA ARG A 250 14.50 -24.58 12.65
C ARG A 250 14.20 -25.54 13.79
N GLN A 251 13.07 -25.41 14.47
CA GLN A 251 12.69 -26.34 15.54
C GLN A 251 12.43 -27.73 14.98
N PHE A 252 11.71 -27.84 13.86
CA PHE A 252 11.45 -29.11 13.21
C PHE A 252 12.71 -29.74 12.63
N TYR A 253 13.59 -28.95 12.01
CA TYR A 253 14.88 -29.47 11.56
C TYR A 253 15.75 -29.99 12.71
N ARG A 254 15.66 -29.40 13.90
CA ARG A 254 16.33 -29.91 15.10
C ARG A 254 15.79 -31.28 15.52
N VAL A 255 14.48 -31.44 15.57
CA VAL A 255 13.85 -32.73 15.88
C VAL A 255 14.23 -33.79 14.83
N ALA A 256 14.24 -33.43 13.56
CA ALA A 256 14.69 -34.31 12.49
C ALA A 256 16.18 -34.71 12.65
N ALA A 257 17.03 -33.77 13.06
CA ALA A 257 18.45 -34.02 13.32
C ALA A 257 18.65 -34.94 14.52
N GLU A 258 17.91 -34.75 15.60
CA GLU A 258 17.96 -35.61 16.78
C GLU A 258 17.55 -37.05 16.43
N LYS A 259 16.45 -37.25 15.69
CA LYS A 259 16.02 -38.56 15.18
C LYS A 259 17.08 -39.20 14.28
N TRP A 260 17.68 -38.42 13.38
CA TRP A 260 18.78 -38.88 12.53
C TRP A 260 20.00 -39.32 13.38
N SER A 261 20.36 -38.53 14.39
CA SER A 261 21.49 -38.82 15.29
C SER A 261 21.29 -40.11 16.09
N ALA A 262 20.05 -40.36 16.55
CA ALA A 262 19.68 -41.58 17.24
C ALA A 262 19.74 -42.81 16.32
N THR A 263 19.49 -42.62 15.03
CA THR A 263 19.48 -43.71 14.03
C THR A 263 20.89 -44.08 13.56
N TYR A 264 21.72 -43.08 13.27
CA TYR A 264 23.03 -43.31 12.66
C TYR A 264 24.21 -43.23 13.64
N GLY A 265 24.01 -42.67 14.84
CA GLY A 265 24.99 -42.67 15.94
C GLY A 265 25.82 -41.40 16.20
N PRO A 266 26.08 -40.48 15.24
CA PRO A 266 26.83 -39.26 15.53
C PRO A 266 26.13 -38.38 16.57
N LYS A 267 26.84 -37.96 17.62
CA LYS A 267 26.32 -36.99 18.59
C LYS A 267 26.29 -35.58 17.99
N LEU A 268 25.15 -34.91 18.08
CA LEU A 268 24.98 -33.50 17.71
C LEU A 268 25.41 -32.60 18.86
N ARG A 269 26.10 -31.51 18.55
CA ARG A 269 26.41 -30.45 19.52
C ARG A 269 25.63 -29.18 19.21
N HIS A 270 25.88 -28.61 18.02
CA HIS A 270 25.25 -27.37 17.59
C HIS A 270 24.87 -27.44 16.11
N PRO A 271 23.77 -28.14 15.76
CA PRO A 271 23.40 -28.33 14.37
C PRO A 271 23.10 -27.00 13.66
N ILE A 272 23.68 -26.83 12.48
CA ILE A 272 23.50 -25.73 11.54
C ILE A 272 22.72 -26.27 10.33
N PHE A 273 21.65 -25.57 10.01
CA PHE A 273 20.73 -25.93 8.93
C PHE A 273 20.88 -24.95 7.77
N LEU A 274 21.21 -25.49 6.60
CA LEU A 274 21.43 -24.75 5.38
C LEU A 274 20.44 -25.22 4.31
N ARG A 275 19.80 -24.30 3.58
CA ARG A 275 19.12 -24.62 2.33
C ARG A 275 20.18 -24.79 1.25
N TRP A 276 20.10 -25.86 0.47
CA TRP A 276 21.05 -26.15 -0.60
C TRP A 276 20.86 -25.18 -1.76
N GLU A 277 21.89 -24.39 -2.03
CA GLU A 277 21.97 -23.44 -3.15
C GLU A 277 23.38 -23.52 -3.75
N THR A 278 23.51 -23.67 -5.07
CA THR A 278 24.81 -23.74 -5.75
C THR A 278 25.57 -22.43 -5.63
N GLU A 279 24.85 -21.31 -5.81
CA GLU A 279 25.37 -19.94 -5.77
C GLU A 279 24.63 -19.13 -4.70
N PRO A 280 24.92 -19.34 -3.40
CA PRO A 280 24.13 -18.76 -2.32
C PRO A 280 24.24 -17.23 -2.24
N LEU A 281 25.31 -16.64 -2.78
CA LEU A 281 25.46 -15.19 -2.88
C LEU A 281 24.48 -14.57 -3.89
N ASP A 282 24.28 -15.24 -5.02
CA ASP A 282 23.35 -14.77 -6.04
C ASP A 282 21.89 -15.01 -5.62
N ALA A 283 21.62 -16.10 -4.91
CA ALA A 283 20.32 -16.31 -4.27
C ALA A 283 19.98 -15.22 -3.23
N LEU A 284 20.97 -14.75 -2.45
CA LEU A 284 20.79 -13.60 -1.54
C LEU A 284 20.47 -12.31 -2.30
N ARG A 285 21.17 -12.02 -3.40
CA ARG A 285 20.90 -10.86 -4.27
C ARG A 285 19.51 -10.95 -4.88
N GLU A 286 19.10 -12.13 -5.30
CA GLU A 286 17.79 -12.35 -5.90
C GLU A 286 16.64 -12.02 -4.93
N LEU A 287 16.77 -12.36 -3.63
CA LEU A 287 15.79 -11.96 -2.61
C LEU A 287 15.60 -10.43 -2.58
N GLN A 288 16.70 -9.69 -2.62
CA GLN A 288 16.67 -8.22 -2.61
C GLN A 288 16.06 -7.67 -3.91
N GLU A 289 16.46 -8.20 -5.06
CA GLU A 289 15.97 -7.75 -6.36
C GLU A 289 14.49 -8.06 -6.59
N ARG A 290 14.02 -9.24 -6.17
CA ARG A 290 12.59 -9.60 -6.20
C ARG A 290 11.78 -8.63 -5.34
N GLY A 291 12.23 -8.34 -4.11
CA GLY A 291 11.60 -7.35 -3.23
C GLY A 291 11.55 -5.95 -3.86
N ARG A 292 12.67 -5.47 -4.42
CA ARG A 292 12.74 -4.15 -5.09
C ARG A 292 11.87 -4.07 -6.33
N ARG A 293 11.81 -5.12 -7.16
CA ARG A 293 10.96 -5.17 -8.35
C ARG A 293 9.48 -5.10 -7.98
N LEU A 294 9.04 -5.90 -7.01
CA LEU A 294 7.65 -5.87 -6.53
C LEU A 294 7.29 -4.51 -5.92
N LEU A 295 8.20 -3.91 -5.15
CA LEU A 295 8.03 -2.56 -4.63
C LEU A 295 7.86 -1.53 -5.76
N ALA A 296 8.77 -1.52 -6.73
CA ALA A 296 8.71 -0.59 -7.86
C ALA A 296 7.40 -0.73 -8.65
N LEU A 297 6.98 -1.97 -8.91
CA LEU A 297 5.68 -2.24 -9.54
C LEU A 297 4.52 -1.69 -8.71
N GLY A 298 4.51 -1.90 -7.39
CA GLY A 298 3.48 -1.37 -6.50
C GLY A 298 3.43 0.17 -6.49
N LEU A 299 4.59 0.83 -6.44
CA LEU A 299 4.70 2.29 -6.43
C LEU A 299 4.24 2.93 -7.75
N LEU A 300 4.45 2.25 -8.88
CA LEU A 300 4.01 2.73 -10.19
C LEU A 300 2.53 2.40 -10.48
N ALA A 301 2.09 1.21 -10.11
CA ALA A 301 0.74 0.73 -10.43
C ALA A 301 -0.34 1.36 -9.55
N ALA A 302 -0.09 1.56 -8.25
CA ALA A 302 -1.11 2.03 -7.32
C ALA A 302 -1.65 3.44 -7.67
N PRO A 303 -0.82 4.45 -8.00
CA PRO A 303 -1.32 5.75 -8.45
C PRO A 303 -2.20 5.66 -9.71
N GLY A 304 -1.78 4.84 -10.68
CA GLY A 304 -2.56 4.58 -11.89
C GLY A 304 -3.92 3.94 -11.59
N LEU A 305 -3.97 2.98 -10.66
CA LEU A 305 -5.20 2.34 -10.23
C LEU A 305 -6.16 3.33 -9.54
N PHE A 306 -5.67 4.20 -8.65
CA PHE A 306 -6.51 5.22 -8.01
C PHE A 306 -7.01 6.27 -9.00
N TYR A 307 -6.18 6.64 -9.99
CA TYR A 307 -6.60 7.51 -11.08
C TYR A 307 -7.74 6.88 -11.90
N LEU A 308 -7.58 5.62 -12.33
CA LEU A 308 -8.63 4.90 -13.07
C LEU A 308 -9.91 4.74 -12.24
N LEU A 309 -9.78 4.45 -10.95
CA LEU A 309 -10.93 4.35 -10.03
C LEU A 309 -11.66 5.69 -9.90
N ALA A 310 -10.95 6.80 -9.78
CA ALA A 310 -11.56 8.14 -9.73
C ALA A 310 -12.32 8.48 -11.03
N VAL A 311 -11.75 8.16 -12.19
CA VAL A 311 -12.42 8.34 -13.49
C VAL A 311 -13.67 7.46 -13.59
N ALA A 312 -13.58 6.19 -13.19
CA ALA A 312 -14.72 5.26 -13.19
C ALA A 312 -15.85 5.74 -12.25
N LEU A 313 -15.51 6.22 -11.05
CA LEU A 313 -16.48 6.77 -10.10
C LEU A 313 -17.14 8.05 -10.61
N ASN A 314 -16.41 8.89 -11.34
CA ASN A 314 -17.05 10.03 -12.00
C ASN A 314 -18.02 9.58 -13.09
N GLY A 315 -17.62 8.63 -13.93
CA GLY A 315 -18.49 8.08 -14.98
C GLY A 315 -19.78 7.50 -14.39
N LEU A 316 -19.66 6.79 -13.26
CA LEU A 316 -20.80 6.26 -12.52
C LEU A 316 -21.70 7.38 -11.97
N LEU A 317 -21.13 8.45 -11.42
CA LEU A 317 -21.91 9.62 -10.98
C LEU A 317 -22.66 10.26 -12.14
N GLY A 318 -22.01 10.41 -13.31
CA GLY A 318 -22.64 10.93 -14.53
C GLY A 318 -23.85 10.09 -14.95
N LEU A 319 -23.69 8.76 -15.00
CA LEU A 319 -24.78 7.83 -15.31
C LEU A 319 -25.93 7.93 -14.30
N LEU A 320 -25.64 8.06 -13.01
CA LEU A 320 -26.68 8.23 -11.98
C LEU A 320 -27.46 9.55 -12.11
N VAL A 321 -26.81 10.59 -12.63
CA VAL A 321 -27.46 11.88 -12.92
C VAL A 321 -28.37 11.76 -14.15
N GLU A 322 -27.92 11.08 -15.20
CA GLU A 322 -28.72 10.84 -16.41
C GLU A 322 -29.96 9.98 -16.13
N LEU A 323 -29.86 8.99 -15.23
CA LEU A 323 -31.00 8.18 -14.78
C LEU A 323 -31.98 8.95 -13.87
N GLY A 324 -31.68 10.20 -13.50
CA GLY A 324 -32.52 11.02 -12.62
C GLY A 324 -32.53 10.59 -11.15
N HIS A 325 -31.67 9.64 -10.76
CA HIS A 325 -31.53 9.21 -9.36
C HIS A 325 -30.79 10.26 -8.51
N VAL A 326 -29.91 11.04 -9.14
CA VAL A 326 -29.08 12.05 -8.49
C VAL A 326 -29.23 13.36 -9.25
N ALA A 327 -29.46 14.47 -8.55
CA ALA A 327 -29.61 15.77 -9.18
C ALA A 327 -29.01 16.86 -8.30
N PRO A 328 -28.27 17.82 -8.88
CA PRO A 328 -27.85 19.00 -8.14
C PRO A 328 -29.07 19.83 -7.73
N VAL A 329 -28.93 20.60 -6.65
CA VAL A 329 -29.97 21.57 -6.27
C VAL A 329 -29.98 22.69 -7.31
N GLU A 330 -31.07 22.80 -8.07
CA GLU A 330 -31.29 23.94 -8.94
C GLU A 330 -31.45 25.20 -8.07
N VAL A 331 -30.54 26.15 -8.22
CA VAL A 331 -30.71 27.48 -7.63
C VAL A 331 -31.72 28.19 -8.52
N PRO A 332 -32.87 28.66 -8.00
CA PRO A 332 -33.82 29.40 -8.81
C PRO A 332 -33.08 30.61 -9.40
N ALA A 333 -33.12 30.74 -10.72
CA ALA A 333 -32.54 31.90 -11.39
C ALA A 333 -33.16 33.17 -10.79
N PRO A 334 -32.38 34.23 -10.55
CA PRO A 334 -32.96 35.50 -10.13
C PRO A 334 -34.04 35.84 -11.15
N THR A 335 -35.28 36.00 -10.69
CA THR A 335 -36.39 36.42 -11.54
C THR A 335 -35.91 37.69 -12.25
N GLN A 336 -35.76 37.63 -13.57
CA GLN A 336 -35.48 38.84 -14.35
C GLN A 336 -36.55 39.84 -13.94
N GLY A 337 -36.11 40.94 -13.33
CA GLY A 337 -36.99 41.93 -12.77
C GLY A 337 -38.05 42.30 -13.79
N VAL A 338 -39.31 42.10 -13.39
CA VAL A 338 -40.46 42.83 -13.91
C VAL A 338 -40.21 44.30 -13.54
N GLY A 339 -39.36 44.95 -14.33
CA GLY A 339 -38.88 46.31 -14.17
C GLY A 339 -38.67 47.01 -15.51
N GLY A 340 -39.18 46.44 -16.60
CA GLY A 340 -39.48 47.18 -17.81
C GLY A 340 -40.77 47.95 -17.59
N GLN A 341 -40.70 49.09 -16.89
CA GLN A 341 -41.75 50.10 -16.98
C GLN A 341 -41.88 50.50 -18.46
N GLU A 342 -42.99 50.09 -19.09
CA GLU A 342 -43.48 50.67 -20.33
C GLU A 342 -43.59 52.18 -20.15
N TRP A 343 -42.68 52.93 -20.75
CA TRP A 343 -42.93 54.34 -21.07
C TRP A 343 -43.94 54.37 -22.23
N GLY A 344 -44.99 55.16 -22.05
CA GLY A 344 -46.20 55.21 -22.88
C GLY A 344 -46.01 55.55 -24.37
N PRO A 345 -47.14 55.67 -25.10
CA PRO A 345 -47.14 55.62 -26.55
C PRO A 345 -46.65 56.93 -27.16
N GLY A 346 -45.62 56.86 -27.99
CA GLY A 346 -45.32 57.97 -28.91
C GLY A 346 -43.85 58.19 -29.23
N THR A 347 -43.14 57.19 -29.75
CA THR A 347 -41.98 57.44 -30.64
C THR A 347 -41.84 56.29 -31.65
N PRO A 348 -41.65 56.57 -32.95
CA PRO A 348 -41.37 55.53 -33.94
C PRO A 348 -39.98 54.92 -33.68
N LYS A 349 -39.92 53.59 -33.65
CA LYS A 349 -38.69 52.81 -33.50
C LYS A 349 -37.83 52.94 -34.77
N GLU A 350 -36.63 53.50 -34.64
CA GLU A 350 -35.53 53.21 -35.57
C GLU A 350 -35.02 51.78 -35.31
N PRO A 351 -34.70 51.00 -36.36
CA PRO A 351 -34.13 49.67 -36.19
C PRO A 351 -32.69 49.75 -35.69
N LEU A 352 -32.44 49.22 -34.49
CA LEU A 352 -31.09 49.05 -33.93
C LEU A 352 -30.24 48.18 -34.87
N GLN A 353 -29.20 48.78 -35.44
CA GLN A 353 -28.08 48.07 -36.07
C GLN A 353 -27.20 47.45 -34.96
N TRP A 354 -26.97 46.14 -35.05
CA TRP A 354 -26.01 45.44 -34.20
C TRP A 354 -24.58 45.75 -34.66
N GLY A 355 -23.99 46.78 -34.07
CA GLY A 355 -22.55 47.04 -34.15
C GLY A 355 -21.80 46.05 -33.26
N ALA A 356 -20.92 45.25 -33.85
CA ALA A 356 -19.98 44.40 -33.14
C ALA A 356 -19.05 45.25 -32.26
N ALA A 357 -19.12 45.06 -30.94
CA ALA A 357 -18.17 45.65 -30.01
C ALA A 357 -16.92 44.75 -29.89
N PRO A 358 -15.70 45.33 -29.86
CA PRO A 358 -14.46 44.57 -29.69
C PRO A 358 -14.31 44.01 -28.26
N PRO A 359 -13.49 42.96 -28.07
CA PRO A 359 -13.35 42.31 -26.77
C PRO A 359 -12.57 43.19 -25.79
N ASP A 360 -13.18 43.47 -24.65
CA ASP A 360 -12.57 44.22 -23.55
C ASP A 360 -11.71 43.28 -22.67
N PRO A 361 -10.40 43.52 -22.48
CA PRO A 361 -9.48 42.57 -21.86
C PRO A 361 -9.27 42.90 -20.39
N LYS A 362 -10.12 42.40 -19.48
CA LYS A 362 -9.85 42.49 -18.03
C LYS A 362 -10.39 41.32 -17.24
N TYR A 363 -9.77 40.15 -17.35
CA TYR A 363 -9.63 39.20 -16.23
C TYR A 363 -8.36 38.35 -16.42
N VAL A 364 -7.25 38.84 -15.89
CA VAL A 364 -6.07 38.04 -15.54
C VAL A 364 -6.19 37.76 -14.05
N CYS A 365 -6.34 36.49 -13.67
CA CYS A 365 -6.22 36.05 -12.29
C CYS A 365 -4.90 35.32 -12.12
N LEU A 366 -4.10 35.85 -11.20
CA LEU A 366 -3.00 35.18 -10.48
C LEU A 366 -3.53 33.97 -9.70
#